data_AF-A0A7W1CUH4-F1
#
_entry.id   AF-A0A7W1CUH4-F1
#
_cell.length_a   1.000
_cell.length_b   1.000
_cell.length_c   1.000
_cell.angle_alpha   90.00
_cell.angle_beta   90.00
_cell.angle_gamma   90.00
#
_symmetry.space_group_name_H-M   'P 1'
#
loop_
_entity.id
_entity.type
_entity.pdbx_description
1 polymer ?
#
loop_
_entity_poly.entity_id
_entity_poly.type
_entity_poly.pdbx_seq_one_letter_code
_entity_poly.pdbx_strand_id
1 'polypeptide(L)' 'MSADGKRVFTLGHSPDPDDAFMFYAMAEHKIDLRGYEFEHRLEDIQTLNERAMRAELDISAIS' A
#
# COMPACT_ATOMS: atom_id res chain seq x y z
N MET A 1 -15.02 -12.23 21.16
CA MET A 1 -13.59 -12.07 20.87
C MET A 1 -13.24 -13.09 19.82
N SER A 2 -13.12 -12.66 18.57
CA SER A 2 -12.71 -13.53 17.48
C SER A 2 -11.20 -13.40 17.31
N ALA A 3 -10.50 -14.52 17.49
CA ALA A 3 -9.06 -14.63 17.44
C ALA A 3 -8.58 -14.72 15.98
N ASP A 4 -8.29 -13.57 15.37
CA ASP A 4 -7.15 -13.39 14.46
C ASP A 4 -7.10 -11.90 14.11
N GLY A 5 -6.35 -11.12 14.89
CA GLY A 5 -6.14 -9.70 14.61
C GLY A 5 -5.17 -9.53 13.46
N LYS A 6 -5.60 -9.79 12.22
CA LYS A 6 -4.77 -9.49 11.05
C LYS A 6 -4.49 -8.00 11.01
N ARG A 7 -3.20 -7.65 11.07
CA ARG A 7 -2.74 -6.27 10.92
C ARG A 7 -2.90 -5.87 9.46
N VAL A 8 -3.64 -4.79 9.22
CA VAL A 8 -3.70 -4.12 7.92
C VAL A 8 -2.48 -3.21 7.79
N PHE A 9 -1.76 -3.30 6.67
CA PHE A 9 -0.62 -2.45 6.35
C PHE A 9 -1.03 -1.36 5.36
N THR A 10 -0.62 -0.14 5.61
CA THR A 10 -0.82 0.98 4.68
C THR A 10 0.25 0.98 3.59
N LEU A 11 -0.17 0.99 2.33
CA LEU A 11 0.70 0.94 1.15
C LEU A 11 0.46 2.17 0.27
N GLY A 12 1.37 3.14 0.34
CA GLY A 12 1.37 4.34 -0.47
C GLY A 12 2.01 4.14 -1.83
N HIS A 13 1.29 4.43 -2.91
CA HIS A 13 1.82 4.46 -4.27
C HIS A 13 1.10 5.52 -5.10
N SER A 14 1.68 5.93 -6.22
CA SER A 14 1.07 6.94 -7.07
C SER A 14 -0.14 6.38 -7.83
N PRO A 15 -1.03 7.25 -8.33
CA PRO A 15 -2.09 6.86 -9.25
C PRO A 15 -1.61 6.69 -10.70
N ASP A 16 -0.29 6.65 -10.95
CA ASP A 16 0.27 6.54 -12.29
C ASP A 16 0.03 5.13 -12.89
N PRO A 17 -0.05 5.01 -14.24
CA PRO A 17 -0.41 3.74 -14.88
C PRO A 17 0.55 2.58 -14.59
N ASP A 18 1.82 2.86 -14.37
CA ASP A 18 2.84 1.88 -14.00
C ASP A 18 2.64 1.36 -12.57
N ASP A 19 2.34 2.21 -11.61
CA ASP A 19 1.96 1.80 -10.25
C ASP A 19 0.66 1.01 -10.25
N ALA A 20 -0.34 1.46 -11.00
CA ALA A 20 -1.59 0.72 -11.18
C ALA A 20 -1.33 -0.68 -11.76
N PHE A 21 -0.43 -0.79 -12.73
CA PHE A 21 -0.02 -2.08 -13.29
C PHE A 21 0.70 -2.96 -12.26
N MET A 22 1.65 -2.40 -11.49
CA MET A 22 2.41 -3.13 -10.49
C MET A 22 1.53 -3.69 -9.36
N PHE A 23 0.57 -2.91 -8.87
CA PHE A 23 -0.25 -3.28 -7.71
C PHE A 23 -1.61 -3.91 -8.06
N TYR A 24 -1.97 -3.99 -9.35
CA TYR A 24 -3.25 -4.52 -9.82
C TYR A 24 -3.62 -5.87 -9.18
N ALA A 25 -2.67 -6.82 -9.19
CA ALA A 25 -2.96 -8.15 -8.70
C ALA A 25 -3.19 -8.20 -7.17
N MET A 26 -2.61 -7.26 -6.41
CA MET A 26 -2.85 -7.11 -4.98
C MET A 26 -4.24 -6.51 -4.73
N ALA A 27 -4.56 -5.38 -5.38
CA ALA A 27 -5.84 -4.69 -5.22
C ALA A 27 -7.05 -5.57 -5.62
N GLU A 28 -6.91 -6.34 -6.71
CA GLU A 28 -7.96 -7.23 -7.22
C GLU A 28 -7.92 -8.64 -6.60
N HIS A 29 -7.09 -8.87 -5.58
CA HIS A 29 -6.97 -10.17 -4.90
C HIS A 29 -6.69 -11.35 -5.84
N LYS A 30 -5.85 -11.11 -6.87
CA LYS A 30 -5.46 -12.10 -7.90
C LYS A 30 -4.19 -12.88 -7.59
N ILE A 31 -3.54 -12.58 -6.46
CA ILE A 31 -2.38 -13.30 -5.95
C ILE A 31 -2.59 -13.65 -4.48
N ASP A 32 -1.95 -14.74 -4.03
CA ASP A 32 -1.93 -15.10 -2.62
C ASP A 32 -1.07 -14.12 -1.82
N LEU A 33 -1.74 -13.27 -1.04
CA LEU A 33 -1.11 -12.29 -0.13
C LEU A 33 -0.61 -12.95 1.17
N ARG A 34 -0.65 -14.28 1.29
CA ARG A 34 -0.09 -15.05 2.41
C ARG A 34 -0.59 -14.60 3.78
N GLY A 35 -1.85 -14.15 3.84
CA GLY A 35 -2.50 -13.68 5.06
C GLY A 35 -2.24 -12.21 5.40
N TYR A 36 -1.47 -11.46 4.61
CA TYR A 36 -1.33 -10.01 4.73
C TYR A 36 -2.55 -9.27 4.16
N GLU A 37 -2.88 -8.13 4.75
CA GLU A 37 -3.93 -7.23 4.30
C GLU A 37 -3.35 -5.84 4.07
N PHE A 38 -3.75 -5.18 2.98
CA PHE A 38 -3.20 -3.89 2.57
C PHE A 38 -4.31 -2.87 2.36
N GLU A 39 -4.12 -1.67 2.92
CA GLU A 39 -4.89 -0.48 2.58
C GLU A 39 -4.06 0.39 1.62
N HIS A 40 -4.52 0.47 0.38
CA HIS A 40 -3.85 1.26 -0.66
C HIS A 40 -4.13 2.77 -0.47
N ARG A 41 -3.07 3.59 -0.48
CA ARG A 41 -3.14 5.05 -0.40
C ARG A 41 -2.57 5.66 -1.67
N LEU A 42 -3.46 6.15 -2.53
CA LEU A 42 -3.12 6.77 -3.81
C LEU A 42 -2.83 8.25 -3.62
N GLU A 43 -1.56 8.64 -3.69
CA GLU A 43 -1.09 10.02 -3.50
C GLU A 43 0.07 10.33 -4.46
N ASP A 44 0.28 11.60 -4.82
CA ASP A 44 1.39 11.97 -5.69
C ASP A 44 2.76 11.71 -5.02
N ILE A 45 3.80 11.51 -5.82
CA ILE A 45 5.12 11.09 -5.33
C ILE A 45 5.76 12.10 -4.36
N GLN A 46 5.47 13.40 -4.53
CA GLN A 46 5.98 14.42 -3.62
C GLN A 46 5.31 14.30 -2.24
N THR A 47 3.99 14.16 -2.21
CA THR A 47 3.25 13.90 -0.96
C THR A 47 3.75 12.63 -0.28
N LEU A 48 3.94 11.53 -1.03
CA LEU A 48 4.47 10.27 -0.49
C LEU A 48 5.88 10.43 0.10
N ASN A 49 6.77 11.13 -0.60
CA ASN A 49 8.13 11.43 -0.12
C ASN A 49 8.10 12.17 1.23
N GLU A 50 7.24 13.18 1.37
CA GLU A 50 7.12 13.92 2.63
C GLU A 50 6.57 13.07 3.78
N ARG A 51 5.60 12.19 3.50
CA ARG A 51 5.00 11.29 4.48
C ARG A 51 5.94 10.15 4.89
N ALA A 52 6.79 9.69 3.98
CA ALA A 52 7.85 8.72 4.26
C ALA A 52 8.84 9.28 5.30
N MET A 53 9.22 10.55 5.18
CA MET A 53 10.07 11.23 6.17
C MET A 53 9.44 11.33 7.56
N ARG A 54 8.10 11.28 7.64
CA ARG A 54 7.32 11.33 8.88
C ARG A 54 6.89 9.94 9.37
N ALA A 55 7.25 8.86 8.67
CA ALA A 55 6.88 7.47 8.97
C ALA A 55 5.35 7.28 9.14
N GLU A 56 4.55 7.96 8.32
CA GLU A 56 3.08 7.94 8.41
C GLU A 56 2.44 6.71 7.75
N LEU A 57 3.17 6.01 6.89
CA LEU A 57 2.73 4.82 6.17
C LEU A 57 3.64 3.63 6.53
N ASP A 58 3.10 2.42 6.53
CA ASP A 58 3.88 1.20 6.74
C ASP A 58 4.82 0.94 5.54
N ILE A 59 4.35 1.24 4.32
CA ILE A 59 5.08 1.10 3.06
C ILE A 59 4.76 2.31 2.18
N SER A 60 5.78 2.93 1.57
CA SER A 60 5.61 4.08 0.67
C SER A 60 6.53 3.94 -0.55
N ALA A 61 6.00 4.23 -1.74
CA ALA A 61 6.82 4.58 -2.89
C ALA A 61 7.62 5.87 -2.60
N ILE A 62 8.83 5.96 -3.18
CA ILE A 62 9.73 7.11 -3.07
C ILE A 62 10.45 7.34 -4.40
N SER A 63 10.82 8.58 -4.69
CA SER A 63 11.57 9.00 -5.89
C SER A 63 12.47 10.19 -5.58
#